data_AF-A0A2H9QNK1-F1
#
_entry.id   AF-A0A2H9QNK1-F1
#
_cell.length_a   1.000
_cell.length_b   1.000
_cell.length_c   1.000
_cell.angle_alpha   90.00
_cell.angle_beta   90.00
_cell.angle_gamma   90.00
#
_symmetry.space_group_name_H-M   'P 1'
#
loop_
_entity.id
_entity.type
_entity.pdbx_description
1 polymer ?
#
loop_
_entity_poly.entity_id
_entity_poly.type
_entity_poly.pdbx_seq_one_letter_code
_entity_poly.pdbx_strand_id
1 'polypeptide(L)'
;MSEQDEVYSSKISYKGYFTFRDFYQFCYNWLSEEAGLTVEETEYGEKIAGPTKEIKFKWACTKEVTDYFQFEIKLDFRIDQLAEVEINKGGTKVKTNSGSVAIKLKASLVRDYEGKFETSSRMKLWRGIYEKWIISQRVAEFEDKLSGMADEFLGQAKSFLDLESAEK
;
A
#
# COMPACT_ATOMS: atom_id res chain seq x y z
N MET A 1 -14.30 18.41 9.83
CA MET A 1 -13.83 17.56 8.71
C MET A 1 -12.37 17.25 8.97
N SER A 2 -11.93 16.00 8.82
CA SER A 2 -10.50 15.68 8.91
C SER A 2 -9.74 16.36 7.78
N GLU A 3 -8.54 16.87 8.07
CA GLU A 3 -7.64 17.44 7.07
C GLU A 3 -6.75 16.31 6.54
N GLN A 4 -6.70 16.12 5.22
CA GLN A 4 -5.91 15.07 4.56
C GLN A 4 -4.87 15.72 3.63
N ASP A 5 -3.60 15.48 3.92
CA ASP A 5 -2.49 15.89 3.06
C ASP A 5 -1.95 14.66 2.31
N GLU A 6 -1.95 14.68 0.97
CA GLU A 6 -1.26 13.66 0.16
C GLU A 6 0.24 13.91 0.22
N VAL A 7 0.99 12.98 0.82
CA VAL A 7 2.43 13.14 1.09
C VAL A 7 3.29 12.39 0.08
N TYR A 8 2.75 11.32 -0.50
CA TYR A 8 3.46 10.49 -1.46
C TYR A 8 2.45 9.81 -2.39
N SER A 9 2.81 9.72 -3.67
CA SER A 9 2.01 9.08 -4.70
C SER A 9 2.95 8.50 -5.75
N SER A 10 2.84 7.19 -5.97
CA SER A 10 3.71 6.50 -6.91
C SER A 10 3.02 5.30 -7.51
N LYS A 11 3.61 4.78 -8.58
CA LYS A 11 3.13 3.61 -9.30
C LYS A 11 4.30 2.77 -9.75
N ILE A 12 4.20 1.47 -9.52
CA ILE A 12 5.09 0.49 -10.15
C ILE A 12 4.32 -0.38 -11.14
N SER A 13 5.03 -0.95 -12.09
CA SER A 13 4.50 -1.93 -13.02
C SER A 13 5.56 -2.97 -13.31
N TYR A 14 5.11 -4.21 -13.46
CA TYR A 14 5.94 -5.39 -13.61
C TYR A 14 5.28 -6.35 -14.62
N LYS A 15 6.09 -7.07 -15.39
CA LYS A 15 5.63 -8.09 -16.32
C LYS A 15 6.63 -9.25 -16.31
N GLY A 16 6.15 -10.45 -16.04
CA GLY A 16 7.00 -11.62 -15.91
C GLY A 16 6.26 -12.83 -15.35
N TYR A 17 7.03 -13.75 -14.76
CA TYR A 17 6.49 -14.90 -14.05
C TYR A 17 6.45 -14.61 -12.55
N PHE A 18 5.36 -15.00 -11.90
CA PHE A 18 5.17 -14.88 -10.45
C PHE A 18 4.03 -15.80 -10.03
N THR A 19 3.93 -16.12 -8.75
CA THR A 19 2.72 -16.74 -8.18
C THR A 19 1.83 -15.64 -7.59
N PHE A 20 0.61 -15.49 -8.11
CA PHE A 20 -0.29 -14.43 -7.59
C PHE A 20 -0.60 -14.57 -6.11
N ARG A 21 -0.83 -15.81 -5.65
CA ARG A 21 -1.09 -16.12 -4.23
C ARG A 21 0.05 -15.63 -3.34
N ASP A 22 1.28 -15.96 -3.70
CA ASP A 22 2.45 -15.65 -2.88
C ASP A 22 2.72 -14.15 -2.88
N PHE A 23 2.54 -13.49 -4.04
CA PHE A 23 2.65 -12.03 -4.15
C PHE A 23 1.58 -11.30 -3.32
N TYR A 24 0.33 -11.76 -3.36
CA TYR A 24 -0.76 -11.20 -2.55
C TYR A 24 -0.46 -11.35 -1.05
N GLN A 25 -0.05 -12.55 -0.62
CA GLN A 25 0.29 -12.83 0.77
C GLN A 25 1.49 -12.00 1.23
N PHE A 26 2.53 -11.90 0.40
CA PHE A 26 3.70 -11.06 0.67
C PHE A 26 3.30 -9.61 0.94
N CYS A 27 2.51 -9.01 0.03
CA CYS A 27 2.09 -7.62 0.18
C CYS A 27 1.26 -7.42 1.46
N TYR A 28 0.33 -8.34 1.74
CA TYR A 28 -0.50 -8.29 2.94
C TYR A 28 0.34 -8.37 4.23
N ASN A 29 1.26 -9.34 4.30
CA ASN A 29 2.12 -9.54 5.47
C ASN A 29 3.07 -8.37 5.67
N TRP A 30 3.66 -7.84 4.60
CA TRP A 30 4.53 -6.67 4.70
C TRP A 30 3.77 -5.48 5.29
N LEU A 31 2.58 -5.17 4.79
CA LEU A 31 1.78 -4.05 5.28
C LEU A 31 1.29 -4.26 6.71
N SER A 32 0.82 -5.47 7.04
CA SER A 32 0.20 -5.75 8.35
C SER A 32 1.21 -6.09 9.45
N GLU A 33 2.21 -6.90 9.16
CA GLU A 33 3.17 -7.41 10.14
C GLU A 33 4.42 -6.53 10.23
N GLU A 34 5.01 -6.15 9.09
CA GLU A 34 6.25 -5.35 9.08
C GLU A 34 5.96 -3.86 9.29
N ALA A 35 5.04 -3.28 8.51
CA ALA A 35 4.65 -1.88 8.65
C ALA A 35 3.67 -1.63 9.80
N GLY A 36 3.00 -2.69 10.30
CA GLY A 36 2.05 -2.59 11.41
C GLY A 36 0.82 -1.74 11.06
N LEU A 37 0.32 -1.84 9.83
CA LEU A 37 -0.90 -1.19 9.36
C LEU A 37 -2.09 -2.13 9.50
N THR A 38 -3.26 -1.59 9.83
CA THR A 38 -4.52 -2.29 9.64
C THR A 38 -4.86 -2.27 8.16
N VAL A 39 -4.96 -3.44 7.52
CA VAL A 39 -5.25 -3.59 6.09
C VAL A 39 -6.71 -4.00 5.90
N GLU A 40 -7.47 -3.20 5.16
CA GLU A 40 -8.84 -3.48 4.77
C GLU A 40 -8.95 -3.62 3.25
N GLU A 41 -9.49 -4.75 2.78
CA GLU A 41 -9.84 -4.92 1.37
C GLU A 41 -11.17 -4.26 1.06
N THR A 42 -11.10 -3.13 0.37
CA THR A 42 -12.25 -2.27 0.06
C THR A 42 -12.94 -2.64 -1.26
N GLU A 43 -12.23 -3.29 -2.16
CA GLU A 43 -12.76 -3.72 -3.46
C GLU A 43 -11.99 -4.95 -3.94
N TYR A 44 -12.71 -5.93 -4.49
CA TYR A 44 -12.14 -7.07 -5.23
C TYR A 44 -13.00 -7.35 -6.46
N GLY A 45 -12.35 -7.58 -7.59
CA GLY A 45 -12.99 -7.93 -8.85
C GLY A 45 -12.11 -8.84 -9.69
N GLU A 46 -12.71 -9.92 -10.19
CA GLU A 46 -12.06 -10.86 -11.10
C GLU A 46 -12.87 -10.96 -12.40
N LYS A 47 -12.17 -10.93 -13.53
CA LYS A 47 -12.75 -11.13 -14.85
C LYS A 47 -11.97 -12.22 -15.58
N ILE A 48 -12.68 -13.24 -16.03
CA ILE A 48 -12.11 -14.34 -16.81
C ILE A 48 -12.25 -14.00 -18.30
N ALA A 49 -11.13 -14.06 -19.03
CA ALA A 49 -11.06 -13.82 -20.47
C ALA A 49 -10.32 -14.99 -21.14
N GLY A 50 -11.07 -16.05 -21.47
CA GLY A 50 -10.53 -17.27 -22.06
C GLY A 50 -9.55 -17.98 -21.10
N PRO A 51 -8.30 -18.24 -21.50
CA PRO A 51 -7.29 -18.89 -20.64
C PRO A 51 -6.65 -17.93 -19.64
N THR A 52 -6.99 -16.64 -19.70
CA THR A 52 -6.39 -15.60 -18.85
C THR A 52 -7.40 -14.98 -17.91
N LYS A 53 -6.91 -14.36 -16.84
CA LYS A 53 -7.70 -13.64 -15.86
C LYS A 53 -7.18 -12.21 -15.67
N GLU A 54 -8.09 -11.29 -15.41
CA GLU A 54 -7.82 -9.96 -14.90
C GLU A 54 -8.30 -9.91 -13.44
N ILE A 55 -7.46 -9.42 -12.54
CA ILE A 55 -7.80 -9.24 -11.13
C ILE A 55 -7.53 -7.79 -10.76
N LYS A 56 -8.47 -7.17 -10.06
CA LYS A 56 -8.33 -5.84 -9.50
C LYS A 56 -8.78 -5.87 -8.05
N PHE A 57 -7.99 -5.28 -7.18
CA PHE A 57 -8.39 -5.12 -5.79
C PHE A 57 -7.79 -3.85 -5.20
N LYS A 58 -8.46 -3.32 -4.19
CA LYS A 58 -8.05 -2.09 -3.52
C LYS A 58 -7.97 -2.31 -2.03
N TRP A 59 -6.85 -1.88 -1.45
CA TRP A 59 -6.68 -1.89 0.00
C TRP A 59 -6.65 -0.47 0.55
N ALA A 60 -7.33 -0.27 1.67
CA ALA A 60 -7.14 0.87 2.54
C ALA A 60 -6.35 0.39 3.76
N CYS A 61 -5.16 0.96 3.94
CA CYS A 61 -4.29 0.62 5.07
C CYS A 61 -4.22 1.82 6.00
N THR A 62 -4.46 1.62 7.29
CA THR A 62 -4.46 2.70 8.27
C THR A 62 -3.59 2.38 9.48
N LYS A 63 -3.02 3.42 10.10
CA LYS A 63 -2.31 3.31 11.37
C LYS A 63 -2.46 4.59 12.17
N GLU A 64 -3.04 4.48 13.35
CA GLU A 64 -3.08 5.57 14.31
C GLU A 64 -1.66 5.78 14.86
N VAL A 65 -1.15 7.01 14.73
CA VAL A 65 0.20 7.37 15.17
C VAL A 65 0.13 8.14 16.49
N THR A 66 -0.86 9.00 16.61
CA THR A 66 -1.24 9.69 17.84
C THR A 66 -2.76 9.89 17.85
N ASP A 67 -3.31 10.39 18.96
CA ASP A 67 -4.73 10.81 19.07
C ASP A 67 -5.14 11.93 18.08
N TYR A 68 -4.21 12.42 17.25
CA TYR A 68 -4.44 13.48 16.27
C TYR A 68 -4.02 13.08 14.86
N PHE A 69 -2.96 12.28 14.70
CA PHE A 69 -2.41 11.89 13.40
C PHE A 69 -2.69 10.42 13.09
N GLN A 70 -3.18 10.17 11.90
CA GLN A 70 -3.35 8.83 11.33
C GLN A 70 -2.64 8.75 9.97
N PHE A 71 -1.93 7.66 9.75
CA PHE A 71 -1.42 7.31 8.42
C PHE A 71 -2.50 6.59 7.64
N GLU A 72 -2.71 7.01 6.40
CA GLU A 72 -3.58 6.34 5.44
C GLU A 72 -2.76 6.00 4.18
N ILE A 73 -2.79 4.74 3.75
CA ILE A 73 -2.23 4.29 2.47
C ILE A 73 -3.33 3.62 1.67
N LYS A 74 -3.62 4.16 0.49
CA LYS A 74 -4.56 3.59 -0.49
C LYS A 74 -3.80 2.91 -1.61
N LEU A 75 -4.08 1.63 -1.82
CA LEU A 75 -3.47 0.79 -2.84
C LEU A 75 -4.52 0.38 -3.88
N ASP A 76 -4.16 0.48 -5.15
CA ASP A 76 -4.94 -0.02 -6.30
C ASP A 76 -4.07 -1.01 -7.07
N PHE A 77 -4.36 -2.29 -6.88
CA PHE A 77 -3.68 -3.39 -7.54
C PHE A 77 -4.44 -3.78 -8.80
N ARG A 78 -3.69 -3.96 -9.88
CA ARG A 78 -4.20 -4.45 -11.15
C ARG A 78 -3.30 -5.53 -11.69
N ILE A 79 -3.88 -6.71 -11.90
CA ILE A 79 -3.24 -7.85 -12.51
C ILE A 79 -3.94 -8.10 -13.84
N ASP A 80 -3.19 -8.00 -14.94
CA ASP A 80 -3.71 -8.24 -16.28
C ASP A 80 -3.03 -9.47 -16.91
N GLN A 81 -3.80 -10.19 -17.74
CA GLN A 81 -3.34 -11.36 -18.51
C GLN A 81 -2.75 -12.48 -17.64
N LEU A 82 -3.28 -12.69 -16.43
CA LEU A 82 -2.83 -13.77 -15.54
C LEU A 82 -3.18 -15.13 -16.15
N ALA A 83 -2.16 -15.91 -16.52
CA ALA A 83 -2.30 -17.25 -17.08
C ALA A 83 -1.50 -18.26 -16.24
N GLU A 84 -2.04 -19.45 -16.00
CA GLU A 84 -1.27 -20.56 -15.43
C GLU A 84 -0.37 -21.17 -16.52
N VAL A 85 0.91 -21.34 -16.22
CA VAL A 85 1.91 -21.88 -17.14
C VAL A 85 2.81 -22.88 -16.41
N GLU A 86 3.31 -23.88 -17.15
CA GLU A 86 4.34 -24.79 -16.67
C GLU A 86 5.70 -24.36 -17.22
N ILE A 87 6.67 -24.18 -16.34
CA ILE A 87 8.07 -23.88 -16.69
C ILE A 87 8.97 -25.07 -16.31
N ASN A 88 10.05 -25.27 -17.04
CA ASN A 88 11.01 -26.35 -16.78
C ASN A 88 12.24 -25.78 -16.08
N LYS A 89 12.33 -25.98 -14.76
CA LYS A 89 13.44 -25.51 -13.92
C LYS A 89 14.28 -26.71 -13.50
N GLY A 90 15.51 -26.80 -14.00
CA GLY A 90 16.44 -27.88 -13.64
C GLY A 90 15.92 -29.30 -13.95
N GLY A 91 15.11 -29.46 -15.00
CA GLY A 91 14.51 -30.74 -15.37
C GLY A 91 13.18 -31.07 -14.67
N THR A 92 12.71 -30.22 -13.76
CA THR A 92 11.42 -30.38 -13.07
C THR A 92 10.41 -29.36 -13.60
N LYS A 93 9.19 -29.83 -13.90
CA LYS A 93 8.08 -28.97 -14.27
C LYS A 93 7.49 -28.32 -13.02
N VAL A 94 7.49 -26.98 -13.00
CA VAL A 94 6.89 -26.18 -11.93
C VAL A 94 5.74 -25.37 -12.52
N LYS A 95 4.59 -25.38 -11.84
CA LYS A 95 3.45 -24.51 -12.19
C LYS A 95 3.67 -23.11 -11.62
N THR A 96 3.48 -22.09 -12.45
CA THR A 96 3.55 -20.67 -12.07
C THR A 96 2.47 -19.88 -12.79
N ASN A 97 2.33 -18.60 -12.50
CA ASN A 97 1.59 -17.68 -13.36
C ASN A 97 2.53 -16.84 -14.23
N SER A 98 2.04 -16.44 -15.39
CA SER A 98 2.58 -15.36 -16.21
C SER A 98 1.55 -14.24 -16.28
N GLY A 99 2.00 -12.99 -16.24
CA GLY A 99 1.10 -11.85 -16.35
C GLY A 99 1.81 -10.53 -16.13
N SER A 100 1.01 -9.48 -15.91
CA SER A 100 1.51 -8.17 -15.51
C SER A 100 0.84 -7.70 -14.24
N VAL A 101 1.61 -7.03 -13.39
CA VAL A 101 1.16 -6.44 -12.13
C VAL A 101 1.39 -4.93 -12.21
N ALA A 102 0.41 -4.15 -11.80
CA ALA A 102 0.54 -2.73 -11.54
C ALA A 102 0.01 -2.41 -10.15
N ILE A 103 0.77 -1.63 -9.40
CA ILE A 103 0.37 -1.13 -8.09
C ILE A 103 0.41 0.38 -8.16
N LYS A 104 -0.71 1.04 -7.85
CA LYS A 104 -0.72 2.47 -7.54
C LYS A 104 -0.85 2.64 -6.04
N LEU A 105 -0.06 3.53 -5.48
CA LEU A 105 -0.04 3.82 -4.06
C LEU A 105 -0.24 5.32 -3.87
N LYS A 106 -1.14 5.68 -2.95
CA LYS A 106 -1.28 7.03 -2.41
C LYS A 106 -1.17 6.97 -0.90
N ALA A 107 -0.24 7.73 -0.33
CA ALA A 107 -0.09 7.86 1.10
C ALA A 107 -0.54 9.26 1.53
N SER A 108 -1.27 9.33 2.63
CA SER A 108 -1.78 10.57 3.18
C SER A 108 -1.65 10.62 4.68
N LEU A 109 -1.26 11.79 5.19
CA LEU A 109 -1.29 12.10 6.60
C LEU A 109 -2.65 12.73 6.92
N VAL A 110 -3.45 12.02 7.73
CA VAL A 110 -4.77 12.49 8.17
C VAL A 110 -4.64 13.13 9.54
N ARG A 111 -5.18 14.34 9.69
CA ARG A 111 -5.17 15.13 10.91
C ARG A 111 -6.59 15.26 11.47
N ASP A 112 -6.70 15.22 12.80
CA ASP A 112 -7.98 15.24 13.52
C ASP A 112 -8.97 14.20 12.98
N TYR A 113 -8.50 12.95 12.79
CA TYR A 113 -9.29 11.88 12.20
C TYR A 113 -10.55 11.53 13.02
N GLU A 114 -10.54 11.81 14.33
CA GLU A 114 -11.71 11.65 15.22
C GLU A 114 -12.57 12.92 15.35
N GLY A 115 -12.21 14.03 14.71
CA GLY A 115 -12.95 15.30 14.78
C GLY A 115 -13.07 15.92 16.18
N LYS A 116 -12.21 15.49 17.12
CA LYS A 116 -12.23 15.93 18.52
C LYS A 116 -11.76 17.37 18.69
N PHE A 117 -10.99 17.90 17.73
CA PHE A 117 -10.38 19.22 17.85
C PHE A 117 -11.22 20.37 17.25
N GLU A 118 -12.27 20.08 16.47
CA GLU A 118 -13.23 21.09 15.97
C GLU A 118 -14.22 21.60 17.03
N THR A 119 -14.52 20.83 18.07
CA THR A 119 -15.69 21.06 18.94
C THR A 119 -15.44 21.81 20.26
N SER A 120 -14.21 21.84 20.79
CA SER A 120 -13.95 22.43 22.11
C SER A 120 -13.36 23.85 22.07
N SER A 121 -14.09 24.84 22.62
CA SER A 121 -13.64 26.25 22.74
C SER A 121 -12.34 26.43 23.51
N ARG A 122 -11.96 25.48 24.38
CA ARG A 122 -10.64 25.47 25.05
C ARG A 122 -9.51 24.95 24.15
N MET A 123 -9.82 24.10 23.17
CA MET A 123 -8.85 23.51 22.23
C MET A 123 -8.43 24.49 21.13
N LYS A 124 -9.30 25.45 20.76
CA LYS A 124 -8.99 26.54 19.79
C LYS A 124 -7.81 27.42 20.20
N LEU A 125 -7.55 27.57 21.51
CA LEU A 125 -6.43 28.37 22.02
C LEU A 125 -5.10 27.59 22.01
N TRP A 126 -5.15 26.27 22.27
CA TRP A 126 -3.99 25.37 22.18
C TRP A 126 -3.60 25.10 20.73
N ARG A 127 -4.57 25.10 19.80
CA ARG A 127 -4.38 25.02 18.35
C ARG A 127 -3.31 26.01 17.86
N GLY A 128 -3.37 27.29 18.25
CA GLY A 128 -2.42 28.31 17.80
C GLY A 128 -0.96 28.17 18.29
N ILE A 129 -0.71 27.50 19.42
CA ILE A 129 0.64 27.28 19.97
C ILE A 129 1.19 25.91 19.54
N TYR A 130 0.34 24.88 19.50
CA TYR A 130 0.69 23.53 19.05
C TYR A 130 0.93 23.51 17.53
N GLU A 131 0.10 24.20 16.73
CA GLU A 131 0.23 24.24 15.25
C GLU A 131 1.49 24.94 14.77
N LYS A 132 1.92 26.00 15.47
CA LYS A 132 2.93 26.91 14.92
C LYS A 132 4.38 26.40 15.04
N TRP A 133 4.69 25.53 16.01
CA TRP A 133 6.07 25.09 16.25
C TRP A 133 6.24 23.60 16.60
N ILE A 134 5.26 22.95 17.24
CA ILE A 134 5.37 21.52 17.64
C ILE A 134 4.77 20.60 16.58
N ILE A 135 3.73 21.06 15.87
CA ILE A 135 3.10 20.31 14.78
C ILE A 135 3.98 20.33 13.53
N SER A 136 4.58 21.45 13.12
CA SER A 136 5.29 21.51 11.84
C SER A 136 6.47 20.52 11.74
N GLN A 137 7.29 20.42 12.79
CA GLN A 137 8.40 19.47 12.81
C GLN A 137 7.92 18.00 12.87
N ARG A 138 6.88 17.71 13.67
CA ARG A 138 6.30 16.36 13.75
C ARG A 138 5.57 15.95 12.48
N VAL A 139 4.91 16.90 11.83
CA VAL A 139 4.28 16.71 10.52
C VAL A 139 5.35 16.33 9.52
N ALA A 140 6.42 17.11 9.37
CA ALA A 140 7.51 16.78 8.46
C ALA A 140 8.10 15.39 8.74
N GLU A 141 8.38 15.07 10.02
CA GLU A 141 8.87 13.74 10.41
C GLU A 141 7.89 12.62 10.03
N PHE A 142 6.59 12.84 10.21
CA PHE A 142 5.55 11.87 9.86
C PHE A 142 5.34 11.73 8.35
N GLU A 143 5.41 12.82 7.60
CA GLU A 143 5.38 12.83 6.14
C GLU A 143 6.59 12.06 5.58
N ASP A 144 7.79 12.31 6.12
CA ASP A 144 9.02 11.59 5.75
C ASP A 144 8.93 10.10 6.09
N LYS A 145 8.41 9.76 7.27
CA LYS A 145 8.23 8.37 7.69
C LYS A 145 7.21 7.64 6.80
N LEU A 146 6.09 8.30 6.50
CA LEU A 146 5.01 7.73 5.70
C LEU A 146 5.44 7.57 4.23
N SER A 147 6.14 8.56 3.66
CA SER A 147 6.69 8.48 2.31
C SER A 147 7.78 7.42 2.20
N GLY A 148 8.69 7.34 3.18
CA GLY A 148 9.71 6.29 3.23
C GLY A 148 9.12 4.88 3.30
N MET A 149 8.12 4.67 4.15
CA MET A 149 7.38 3.39 4.25
C MET A 149 6.69 3.03 2.92
N ALA A 150 6.05 4.02 2.28
CA ALA A 150 5.39 3.82 0.99
C ALA A 150 6.36 3.46 -0.14
N ASP A 151 7.51 4.12 -0.19
CA ASP A 151 8.55 3.85 -1.17
C ASP A 151 9.20 2.48 -0.93
N GLU A 152 9.48 2.15 0.34
CA GLU A 152 10.02 0.86 0.73
C GLU A 152 9.09 -0.30 0.35
N PHE A 153 7.78 -0.17 0.62
CA PHE A 153 6.78 -1.15 0.21
C PHE A 153 6.85 -1.43 -1.30
N LEU A 154 6.83 -0.38 -2.12
CA LEU A 154 6.89 -0.52 -3.58
C LEU A 154 8.21 -1.14 -4.03
N GLY A 155 9.32 -0.76 -3.41
CA GLY A 155 10.64 -1.32 -3.67
C GLY A 155 10.71 -2.82 -3.34
N GLN A 156 10.19 -3.22 -2.19
CA GLN A 156 10.16 -4.62 -1.78
C GLN A 156 9.18 -5.45 -2.62
N ALA A 157 7.99 -4.93 -2.93
CA ALA A 157 7.02 -5.59 -3.81
C ALA A 157 7.60 -5.83 -5.21
N LYS A 158 8.35 -4.86 -5.75
CA LYS A 158 9.05 -5.03 -7.02
C LYS A 158 10.17 -6.07 -6.91
N SER A 159 10.97 -6.00 -5.86
CA SER A 159 12.08 -6.93 -5.63
C SER A 159 11.61 -8.37 -5.50
N PHE A 160 10.48 -8.60 -4.80
CA PHE A 160 9.84 -9.90 -4.71
C PHE A 160 9.48 -10.45 -6.10
N LEU A 161 8.86 -9.63 -6.95
CA LEU A 161 8.47 -10.02 -8.30
C LEU A 161 9.68 -10.31 -9.19
N ASP A 162 10.73 -9.49 -9.09
CA ASP A 162 11.98 -9.69 -9.83
C ASP A 162 12.69 -11.00 -9.42
N LEU A 163 12.73 -11.32 -8.12
CA LEU A 163 13.30 -12.57 -7.61
C LEU A 163 12.50 -13.79 -8.07
N GLU A 164 11.18 -13.75 -7.93
CA GLU A 164 10.28 -14.83 -8.39
C GLU A 164 10.48 -15.16 -9.87
N SER A 165 10.77 -14.16 -10.71
CA SER A 165 11.05 -14.40 -12.12
C SER A 165 12.50 -14.76 -12.41
N ALA A 166 13.48 -14.30 -11.64
CA ALA A 166 14.87 -14.68 -11.84
C ALA A 166 15.11 -16.14 -11.42
N GLU A 167 14.36 -16.61 -10.42
CA GLU A 167 14.42 -17.99 -9.97
C GLU A 167 13.69 -18.94 -10.92
N LYS A 168 12.91 -18.48 -11.89
CA LYS A 168 12.02 -19.31 -12.73
C LYS A 168 12.53 -19.45 -14.15
#